data_AF-A0AA38KKA1-F1
#
_entry.id   AF-A0AA38KKA1-F1
#
_cell.length_a   1.000
_cell.length_b   1.000
_cell.length_c   1.000
_cell.angle_alpha   90.00
_cell.angle_beta   90.00
_cell.angle_gamma   90.00
#
_symmetry.space_group_name_H-M   'P 1'
#
loop_
_entity.id
_entity.type
_entity.pdbx_description
1 polymer ?
#
loop_
_entity_poly.entity_id
_entity_poly.type
_entity_poly.pdbx_seq_one_letter_code
_entity_poly.pdbx_strand_id
1 'polypeptide(L)'
;GRITTRRQLQMAPPLCISLPQSTGRVLSIQSHTVQGYVGNKAAVFPLQLLGFDVDPINSVQFSNHTGYPTFRGQVLNGEQLWALIEGLEANDLLCYTHLLTGYIGSVSFLDTILQVVEKLRSVNPDLIY
;
A
#
# COMPACT_ATOMS: atom_id res chain seq x y z
N GLY A 1 44.87 13.25 -8.83
CA GLY A 1 43.52 12.79 -9.23
C GLY A 1 43.01 11.80 -8.20
N ARG A 2 41.91 12.10 -7.51
CA ARG A 2 41.22 11.14 -6.64
C ARG A 2 40.02 10.63 -7.43
N ILE A 3 40.09 9.38 -7.88
CA ILE A 3 38.98 8.67 -8.50
C ILE A 3 38.07 8.25 -7.36
N THR A 4 36.98 8.99 -7.14
CA THR A 4 35.87 8.57 -6.29
C THR A 4 35.05 7.53 -7.06
N THR A 5 35.31 6.26 -6.82
CA THR A 5 34.48 5.16 -7.31
C THR A 5 33.11 5.27 -6.64
N ARG A 6 32.10 5.75 -7.38
CA ARG A 6 30.70 5.59 -7.01
C ARG A 6 30.47 4.09 -6.83
N ARG A 7 30.33 3.62 -5.59
CA ARG A 7 29.69 2.31 -5.34
C ARG A 7 28.31 2.39 -5.97
N GLN A 8 28.10 1.71 -7.09
CA GLN A 8 26.76 1.31 -7.49
C GLN A 8 26.24 0.49 -6.31
N LEU A 9 25.30 1.06 -5.56
CA LEU A 9 24.54 0.32 -4.58
C LEU A 9 23.78 -0.74 -5.39
N GLN A 10 24.28 -1.98 -5.35
CA GLN A 10 23.56 -3.10 -5.89
C GLN A 10 22.26 -3.20 -5.09
N MET A 11 21.15 -2.84 -5.72
CA MET A 11 19.83 -2.90 -5.09
C MET A 11 19.60 -4.34 -4.66
N ALA A 12 19.19 -4.55 -3.41
CA ALA A 12 18.77 -5.87 -2.96
C ALA A 12 17.68 -6.37 -3.95
N PRO A 13 17.71 -7.64 -4.37
CA PRO A 13 16.67 -8.16 -5.25
C PRO A 13 15.31 -7.88 -4.59
N PRO A 14 14.34 -7.31 -5.33
CA PRO A 14 13.05 -6.96 -4.75
C PRO A 14 12.45 -8.24 -4.15
N LEU A 15 12.10 -8.18 -2.86
CA LEU A 15 11.55 -9.34 -2.14
C LEU A 15 10.31 -9.90 -2.85
N CYS A 16 9.62 -9.09 -3.67
CA CYS A 16 8.47 -9.51 -4.47
C CYS A 16 8.80 -10.58 -5.53
N ILE A 17 10.06 -10.73 -5.93
CA ILE A 17 10.49 -11.79 -6.87
C ILE A 17 10.95 -13.05 -6.10
N SER A 18 11.28 -12.91 -4.81
CA SER A 18 11.96 -13.97 -4.05
C SER A 18 11.03 -14.95 -3.32
N LEU A 19 9.75 -14.62 -3.12
CA LEU A 19 8.82 -15.48 -2.39
C LEU A 19 7.89 -16.21 -3.37
N PRO A 20 7.96 -17.55 -3.47
CA PRO A 20 6.95 -18.33 -4.15
C PRO A 20 5.69 -18.33 -3.27
N GLN A 21 4.84 -17.31 -3.41
CA GLN A 21 3.53 -17.30 -2.76
C GLN A 21 2.47 -17.78 -3.74
N SER A 22 1.89 -18.95 -3.43
CA SER A 22 0.80 -19.54 -4.21
C SER A 22 -0.47 -18.69 -4.23
N THR A 23 -0.58 -17.68 -3.37
CA THR A 23 -1.75 -16.81 -3.19
C THR A 23 -1.56 -15.40 -3.74
N GLY A 24 -0.33 -14.87 -3.77
CA GLY A 24 0.02 -13.57 -4.35
C GLY A 24 0.22 -12.43 -3.35
N ARG A 25 0.25 -11.19 -3.87
CA ARG A 25 0.55 -9.96 -3.11
C ARG A 25 -0.58 -8.94 -3.23
N VAL A 26 -1.00 -8.40 -2.09
CA VAL A 26 -2.11 -7.47 -1.93
C VAL A 26 -1.59 -6.08 -1.59
N LEU A 27 -1.93 -5.07 -2.38
CA LEU A 27 -1.86 -3.67 -1.95
C LEU A 27 -3.16 -3.33 -1.24
N SER A 28 -3.13 -3.08 0.07
CA SER A 28 -4.33 -2.83 0.88
C SER A 28 -4.44 -1.35 1.26
N ILE A 29 -5.31 -0.59 0.59
CA ILE A 29 -5.52 0.84 0.82
C ILE A 29 -6.80 1.07 1.63
N GLN A 30 -6.68 1.16 2.95
CA GLN A 30 -7.82 1.25 3.87
C GLN A 30 -7.51 2.15 5.06
N SER A 31 -8.50 2.39 5.93
CA SER A 31 -8.27 3.07 7.21
C SER A 31 -7.46 2.23 8.19
N HIS A 32 -6.86 2.88 9.20
CA HIS A 32 -6.22 2.22 10.33
C HIS A 32 -6.56 2.91 11.65
N THR A 33 -6.76 2.11 12.71
CA THR A 33 -6.93 2.60 14.09
C THR A 33 -5.96 1.92 15.05
N VAL A 34 -5.45 2.67 16.03
CA VAL A 34 -4.57 2.10 17.08
C VAL A 34 -5.38 1.19 18.02
N GLN A 35 -6.53 1.64 18.52
CA GLN A 35 -7.49 0.85 19.29
C GLN A 35 -8.67 0.40 18.41
N GLY A 36 -9.14 -0.83 18.60
CA GLY A 36 -10.18 -1.46 17.78
C GLY A 36 -9.63 -2.23 16.57
N TYR A 37 -10.52 -2.90 15.84
CA TYR A 37 -10.21 -3.67 14.63
C TYR A 37 -11.10 -3.22 13.49
N VAL A 38 -10.57 -2.32 12.67
CA VAL A 38 -11.20 -1.84 11.43
C VAL A 38 -10.13 -1.66 10.36
N GLY A 39 -10.55 -1.62 9.10
CA GLY A 39 -9.67 -1.39 7.94
C GLY A 39 -8.45 -2.32 7.92
N ASN A 40 -7.26 -1.78 7.67
CA ASN A 40 -6.03 -2.53 7.59
C ASN A 40 -5.71 -3.32 8.86
N LYS A 41 -6.09 -2.83 10.05
CA LYS A 41 -5.88 -3.57 11.30
C LYS A 41 -6.74 -4.85 11.39
N ALA A 42 -7.89 -4.87 10.72
CA ALA A 42 -8.74 -6.05 10.62
C ALA A 42 -8.43 -6.93 9.40
N ALA A 43 -7.87 -6.38 8.32
CA ALA A 43 -7.65 -7.09 7.07
C ALA A 43 -6.26 -7.73 6.95
N VAL A 44 -5.20 -7.04 7.37
CA VAL A 44 -3.81 -7.45 7.09
C VAL A 44 -3.47 -8.80 7.73
N PHE A 45 -3.74 -8.96 9.03
CA PHE A 45 -3.38 -10.20 9.73
C PHE A 45 -4.11 -11.44 9.20
N PRO A 46 -5.44 -11.42 8.94
CA PRO A 46 -6.12 -12.55 8.30
C PRO A 46 -5.57 -12.88 6.90
N LEU A 47 -5.29 -11.88 6.06
CA LEU A 47 -4.73 -12.12 4.73
C LEU A 47 -3.34 -12.76 4.80
N GLN A 48 -2.49 -12.28 5.71
CA GLN A 48 -1.18 -12.88 5.97
C GLN A 48 -1.29 -14.32 6.49
N LEU A 49 -2.27 -14.62 7.36
CA LEU A 49 -2.54 -15.98 7.82
C LEU A 49 -2.96 -16.91 6.67
N LEU A 50 -3.67 -16.37 5.68
CA LEU A 50 -4.04 -17.07 4.44
C LEU A 50 -2.90 -17.17 3.42
N GLY A 51 -1.72 -16.66 3.75
CA GLY A 51 -0.50 -16.78 2.94
C GLY A 51 -0.25 -15.65 1.97
N PHE A 52 -1.12 -14.64 1.88
CA PHE A 52 -0.87 -13.45 1.06
C PHE A 52 0.27 -12.61 1.64
N ASP A 53 1.08 -12.03 0.77
CA ASP A 53 1.91 -10.88 1.16
C ASP A 53 1.06 -9.62 1.09
N VAL A 54 1.17 -8.74 2.08
CA VAL A 54 0.25 -7.60 2.21
C VAL A 54 1.03 -6.35 2.54
N ASP A 55 0.98 -5.38 1.62
CA ASP A 55 1.51 -4.04 1.81
C ASP A 55 0.34 -3.08 2.13
N PRO A 56 0.20 -2.62 3.39
CA PRO A 56 -0.86 -1.69 3.76
C PRO A 56 -0.48 -0.23 3.49
N ILE A 57 -1.35 0.51 2.78
CA ILE A 57 -1.37 1.97 2.78
C ILE A 57 -2.56 2.44 3.62
N ASN A 58 -2.29 3.24 4.64
CA ASN A 58 -3.32 3.72 5.55
C ASN A 58 -3.89 5.05 5.06
N SER A 59 -5.16 5.06 4.60
CA SER A 59 -5.87 6.29 4.20
C SER A 59 -6.08 7.24 5.37
N VAL A 60 -6.19 6.69 6.58
CA VAL A 60 -6.15 7.42 7.85
C VAL A 60 -5.39 6.61 8.88
N GLN A 61 -4.74 7.30 9.82
CA GLN A 61 -4.19 6.69 11.03
C GLN A 61 -4.77 7.39 12.25
N PHE A 62 -5.79 6.78 12.85
CA PHE A 62 -6.50 7.34 14.00
C PHE A 62 -6.24 6.57 15.29
N SER A 63 -6.46 7.23 16.43
CA SER A 63 -6.39 6.59 17.76
C SER A 63 -7.42 5.48 17.93
N ASN A 64 -8.63 5.68 17.41
CA ASN A 64 -9.80 4.80 17.51
C ASN A 64 -10.79 5.17 16.38
N HIS A 65 -11.82 4.35 16.19
CA HIS A 65 -12.84 4.65 15.17
C HIS A 65 -13.71 5.85 15.58
N THR A 66 -14.34 6.48 14.58
CA THR A 66 -15.11 7.75 14.70
C THR A 66 -16.44 7.62 15.44
N GLY A 67 -16.79 6.41 15.91
CA GLY A 67 -17.98 6.17 16.72
C GLY A 67 -17.81 6.54 18.20
N TYR A 68 -16.58 6.82 18.63
CA TYR A 68 -16.28 7.32 19.97
C TYR A 68 -16.44 8.85 20.07
N PRO A 69 -16.66 9.41 21.27
CA PRO A 69 -16.82 10.87 21.44
C PRO A 69 -15.63 11.70 20.96
N THR A 70 -14.42 11.16 21.02
CA THR A 70 -13.21 11.83 20.51
C THR A 70 -12.30 10.85 19.80
N PHE A 71 -11.56 11.35 18.81
CA PHE A 71 -10.48 10.64 18.14
C PHE A 71 -9.44 11.67 17.65
N ARG A 72 -8.20 11.22 17.43
CA ARG A 72 -7.12 12.04 16.89
C ARG A 72 -6.35 11.25 15.86
N GLY A 73 -5.69 11.93 14.93
CA GLY A 73 -4.73 11.32 14.02
C GLY A 73 -4.62 12.03 12.68
N GLN A 74 -4.11 11.31 11.69
CA GLN A 74 -3.72 11.84 10.39
C GLN A 74 -4.62 11.29 9.28
N VAL A 75 -4.81 12.10 8.24
CA VAL A 75 -5.52 11.72 7.00
C VAL A 75 -4.51 11.81 5.86
N LEU A 76 -4.40 10.74 5.08
CA LEU A 76 -3.60 10.70 3.87
C LEU A 76 -4.41 11.32 2.72
N ASN A 77 -3.87 12.34 2.06
CA ASN A 77 -4.52 12.95 0.90
C ASN A 77 -4.09 12.25 -0.42
N GLY A 78 -4.69 12.66 -1.55
CA GLY A 78 -4.39 12.09 -2.86
C GLY A 78 -2.93 12.24 -3.29
N GLU A 79 -2.34 13.44 -3.15
CA GLU A 79 -0.93 13.69 -3.49
C GLU A 79 0.02 12.80 -2.68
N GLN A 80 -0.24 12.63 -1.39
CA GLN A 80 0.54 11.77 -0.50
C GLN A 80 0.39 10.29 -0.87
N LEU A 81 -0.82 9.85 -1.25
CA LEU A 81 -1.02 8.50 -1.78
C LEU A 81 -0.20 8.30 -3.07
N TRP A 82 -0.28 9.24 -4.01
CA TRP A 82 0.46 9.13 -5.27
C TRP A 82 1.97 9.10 -5.06
N ALA A 83 2.50 9.92 -4.14
CA ALA A 83 3.92 9.90 -3.79
C ALA A 83 4.41 8.54 -3.27
N LEU A 84 3.57 7.79 -2.55
CA LEU A 84 3.89 6.42 -2.14
C LEU A 84 3.95 5.47 -3.35
N ILE A 85 3.01 5.59 -4.28
CA ILE A 85 2.99 4.79 -5.50
C ILE A 85 4.21 5.08 -6.38
N GLU A 86 4.58 6.36 -6.56
CA GLU A 86 5.80 6.75 -7.26
C GLU A 86 7.06 6.20 -6.56
N GLY A 87 7.08 6.19 -5.23
CA GLY A 87 8.15 5.59 -4.45
C GLY A 87 8.28 4.08 -4.69
N LEU A 88 7.15 3.36 -4.73
CA LEU A 88 7.13 1.93 -5.06
C LEU A 88 7.57 1.69 -6.51
N GLU A 89 7.09 2.50 -7.44
CA GLU A 89 7.46 2.42 -8.85
C GLU A 89 8.95 2.65 -9.08
N ALA A 90 9.52 3.68 -8.46
CA ALA A 90 10.93 4.03 -8.59
C ALA A 90 11.89 2.93 -8.10
N ASN A 91 11.36 1.93 -7.38
CA ASN A 91 12.09 0.77 -6.89
C ASN A 91 11.63 -0.55 -7.56
N ASP A 92 10.85 -0.47 -8.64
CA ASP A 92 10.30 -1.63 -9.37
C ASP A 92 9.44 -2.56 -8.48
N LEU A 93 8.67 -1.99 -7.54
CA LEU A 93 7.89 -2.74 -6.52
C LEU A 93 6.38 -2.84 -6.81
N LEU A 94 5.90 -2.43 -7.98
CA LEU A 94 4.46 -2.46 -8.34
C LEU A 94 3.94 -3.87 -8.73
N CYS A 95 4.64 -4.92 -8.32
CA CYS A 95 4.33 -6.34 -8.56
C CYS A 95 3.16 -6.86 -7.70
N TYR A 96 2.00 -6.22 -7.79
CA TYR A 96 0.77 -6.58 -7.07
C TYR A 96 -0.15 -7.48 -7.90
N THR A 97 -0.72 -8.50 -7.28
CA THR A 97 -1.75 -9.36 -7.89
C THR A 97 -3.16 -8.97 -7.47
N HIS A 98 -3.29 -8.33 -6.30
CA HIS A 98 -4.55 -7.86 -5.77
C HIS A 98 -4.44 -6.40 -5.29
N LEU A 99 -5.50 -5.64 -5.51
CA LEU A 99 -5.73 -4.35 -4.87
C LEU A 99 -6.96 -4.49 -3.96
N LEU A 100 -6.87 -4.04 -2.72
CA LEU A 100 -7.99 -4.05 -1.79
C LEU A 100 -8.21 -2.64 -1.24
N THR A 101 -9.36 -2.04 -1.51
CA THR A 101 -9.70 -0.70 -1.00
C THR A 101 -10.77 -0.75 0.07
N GLY A 102 -10.73 0.24 0.97
CA GLY A 102 -11.67 0.38 2.09
C GLY A 102 -12.14 1.81 2.24
N TYR A 103 -12.08 2.34 3.46
CA TYR A 103 -12.54 3.70 3.76
C TYR A 103 -11.81 4.77 2.92
N ILE A 104 -12.59 5.52 2.13
CA ILE A 104 -12.14 6.67 1.32
C ILE A 104 -12.73 7.94 1.93
N GLY A 105 -11.84 8.80 2.45
CA GLY A 105 -12.23 9.99 3.21
C GLY A 105 -12.44 11.27 2.39
N SER A 106 -12.12 11.26 1.08
CA SER A 106 -12.30 12.45 0.22
C SER A 106 -12.41 12.09 -1.27
N VAL A 107 -12.99 13.00 -2.06
CA VAL A 107 -13.08 12.89 -3.53
C VAL A 107 -11.68 12.86 -4.16
N SER A 108 -10.77 13.75 -3.74
CA SER A 108 -9.39 13.77 -4.24
C SER A 108 -8.64 12.44 -4.02
N PHE A 109 -8.94 11.76 -2.91
CA PHE A 109 -8.36 10.45 -2.62
C PHE A 109 -8.96 9.38 -3.55
N LEU A 110 -10.27 9.43 -3.80
CA LEU A 110 -10.94 8.54 -4.74
C LEU A 110 -10.36 8.68 -6.17
N ASP A 111 -10.19 9.92 -6.64
CA ASP A 111 -9.63 10.18 -7.97
C ASP A 111 -8.21 9.62 -8.10
N THR A 112 -7.42 9.72 -7.01
CA THR A 112 -6.08 9.13 -6.98
C THR A 112 -6.14 7.61 -6.97
N ILE A 113 -7.07 6.99 -6.23
CA ILE A 113 -7.26 5.52 -6.24
C ILE A 113 -7.51 5.01 -7.66
N LEU A 114 -8.33 5.72 -8.46
CA LEU A 114 -8.56 5.35 -9.86
C LEU A 114 -7.26 5.36 -10.67
N GLN A 115 -6.42 6.38 -10.49
CA GLN A 115 -5.09 6.44 -11.11
C GLN A 115 -4.20 5.29 -10.65
N VAL A 116 -4.26 4.90 -9.37
CA VAL A 116 -3.54 3.72 -8.86
C VAL A 116 -4.02 2.45 -9.54
N VAL A 117 -5.33 2.26 -9.72
CA VAL A 117 -5.88 1.08 -10.41
C VAL A 117 -5.38 1.00 -11.84
N GLU A 118 -5.45 2.09 -12.59
CA GLU A 118 -4.95 2.16 -13.97
C GLU A 118 -3.45 1.86 -14.02
N LYS A 119 -2.68 2.42 -13.09
CA LYS A 119 -1.24 2.20 -13.00
C LYS A 119 -0.92 0.72 -12.73
N LEU A 120 -1.55 0.11 -11.74
CA LEU A 120 -1.33 -1.30 -11.41
C LEU A 120 -1.78 -2.22 -12.55
N ARG A 121 -2.89 -1.92 -13.24
CA ARG A 121 -3.34 -2.69 -14.42
C ARG A 121 -2.40 -2.55 -15.61
N SER A 122 -1.70 -1.43 -15.75
CA SER A 122 -0.67 -1.28 -16.77
C SER A 122 0.55 -2.19 -16.54
N VAL A 123 0.80 -2.56 -15.27
CA VAL A 123 1.88 -3.49 -14.87
C VAL A 123 1.39 -4.93 -14.87
N ASN A 124 0.18 -5.18 -14.36
CA ASN A 124 -0.47 -6.48 -14.29
C ASN A 124 -1.92 -6.38 -14.80
N PRO A 125 -2.18 -6.72 -16.08
CA PRO A 125 -3.53 -6.70 -16.65
C PRO A 125 -4.53 -7.63 -15.95
N ASP A 126 -4.04 -8.67 -15.27
CA ASP A 126 -4.83 -9.65 -14.52
C ASP A 126 -5.06 -9.25 -13.05
N LEU A 127 -4.77 -7.99 -12.67
CA LEU A 127 -4.98 -7.46 -11.33
C LEU A 127 -6.43 -7.68 -10.87
N ILE A 128 -6.59 -8.34 -9.72
CA ILE A 128 -7.87 -8.49 -9.03
C ILE A 128 -8.10 -7.24 -8.17
N TYR A 129 -9.20 -6.52 -8.40
CA TYR A 129 -9.61 -5.36 -7.61
C TYR A 129 -11.00 -5.59 -7.01
#